data_AF-A0AAV9GYD6-F1
#
_entry.id   AF-A0AAV9GYD6-F1
#
_cell.length_a   1.000
_cell.length_b   1.000
_cell.length_c   1.000
_cell.angle_alpha   90.00
_cell.angle_beta   90.00
_cell.angle_gamma   90.00
#
_symmetry.space_group_name_H-M   'P 1'
#
loop_
_entity.id
_entity.type
_entity.pdbx_description
1 polymer ?
#
loop_
_entity_poly.entity_id
_entity_poly.type
_entity_poly.pdbx_seq_one_letter_code
_entity_poly.pdbx_strand_id
1 'polypeptide(L)'
;MMNKSSDALEISRVSDEHKPEDDVATGTVEGEEAVYEIDPAVEKDLRRKLDRRLMPLVFLAYLLAFLDRSNVGNAQTAGMGKDLEFGDEKYQWLLTIFYIPYILFEWFAIMWKLVPPHIWAGVTVFTWGLASTLQAAATNWEGIMACRWFLAMAEAGFGPGVPYLLSFFYRRHELGFRCGIFLSAAPLATTFAGALAYGITSAHTSIPSWRLLFLVEGIPTLLLAIVLYLLLPDSPAAATFLTPAEKRVASARAILQSGTPDSSSRLGGLSLSEALAAFRSPQTWIQPLMYFSCNVSFASLPVFLPAILTGMGYSSVNAQGLTAPPYFLAFVVCLITTYFADRTQQRGLVIIVLSLIAGVGYLLLAVERSLPIRYFGVFLAAGGVFPAIANILSWVLNNQGTDTKRGVAIAMLNIIGQCGPLLGTRMFPAGEGPYYVKGMAVCAGFMFFNAFLAVCLSE
;
A
#
# COMPACT_ATOMS: atom_id res chain seq x y z
N MET A 1 -29.66 -45.45 -71.04
CA MET A 1 -30.30 -44.11 -71.04
C MET A 1 -29.50 -43.26 -70.05
N MET A 2 -28.43 -42.52 -70.38
CA MET A 2 -28.10 -41.61 -71.49
C MET A 2 -28.98 -40.35 -71.57
N ASN A 3 -28.58 -39.29 -70.87
CA ASN A 3 -28.44 -37.88 -71.33
C ASN A 3 -27.96 -37.01 -70.14
N LYS A 4 -26.77 -36.36 -70.18
CA LYS A 4 -26.44 -35.00 -70.71
C LYS A 4 -27.24 -33.89 -69.99
N SER A 5 -26.71 -32.76 -69.54
CA SER A 5 -25.63 -31.86 -70.01
C SER A 5 -25.29 -30.91 -68.84
N SER A 6 -24.04 -30.70 -68.41
CA SER A 6 -23.11 -29.61 -68.82
C SER A 6 -23.81 -28.30 -69.21
N ASP A 7 -23.57 -27.24 -68.43
CA ASP A 7 -23.20 -25.92 -68.95
C ASP A 7 -22.45 -25.12 -67.87
N ALA A 8 -21.20 -24.79 -68.18
CA ALA A 8 -20.40 -23.74 -67.56
C ALA A 8 -20.54 -22.48 -68.42
N LEU A 9 -20.59 -21.29 -67.81
CA LEU A 9 -20.19 -20.05 -68.47
C LEU A 9 -19.84 -18.95 -67.47
N GLU A 10 -18.74 -18.28 -67.81
CA GLU A 10 -17.95 -17.30 -67.08
C GLU A 10 -18.55 -15.88 -67.00
N ILE A 11 -18.25 -15.23 -65.87
CA ILE A 11 -17.72 -13.86 -65.70
C ILE A 11 -18.41 -12.69 -66.44
N SER A 12 -18.96 -11.77 -65.64
CA SER A 12 -18.79 -10.33 -65.89
C SER A 12 -18.31 -9.62 -64.62
N ARG A 13 -17.20 -8.87 -64.76
CA ARG A 13 -16.67 -7.88 -63.81
C ARG A 13 -16.98 -6.48 -64.37
N VAL A 14 -16.77 -5.47 -63.51
CA VAL A 14 -16.82 -3.99 -63.69
C VAL A 14 -18.16 -3.42 -63.18
N SER A 15 -18.23 -2.48 -62.23
CA SER A 15 -17.29 -1.44 -61.78
C SER A 15 -17.51 -1.03 -60.31
N ASP A 16 -16.43 -0.51 -59.73
CA ASP A 16 -16.27 0.07 -58.40
C ASP A 16 -17.36 1.04 -57.92
N GLU A 17 -17.70 0.96 -56.64
CA GLU A 17 -17.78 2.15 -55.79
C GLU A 17 -17.34 1.83 -54.35
N HIS A 18 -16.46 2.68 -53.83
CA HIS A 18 -15.66 2.54 -52.63
C HIS A 18 -16.45 2.89 -51.36
N LYS A 19 -16.53 1.97 -50.40
CA LYS A 19 -16.81 2.25 -48.97
C LYS A 19 -15.97 1.32 -48.09
N PRO A 20 -15.28 1.82 -47.05
CA PRO A 20 -14.60 0.97 -46.08
C PRO A 20 -15.56 0.72 -44.92
N GLU A 21 -16.17 -0.46 -44.86
CA GLU A 21 -16.89 -0.91 -43.68
C GLU A 21 -16.34 -2.26 -43.19
N ASP A 22 -16.16 -2.29 -41.88
CA ASP A 22 -15.64 -3.34 -41.01
C ASP A 22 -16.14 -4.76 -41.35
N ASP A 23 -15.23 -5.63 -41.77
CA ASP A 23 -15.44 -7.07 -41.75
C ASP A 23 -14.25 -7.77 -41.10
N VAL A 24 -14.35 -7.99 -39.78
CA VAL A 24 -13.68 -9.11 -39.11
C VAL A 24 -14.67 -9.83 -38.20
N ALA A 25 -15.15 -10.95 -38.74
CA ALA A 25 -15.62 -12.17 -38.09
C ALA A 25 -16.93 -12.13 -37.27
N THR A 26 -18.03 -12.45 -37.95
CA THR A 26 -19.10 -13.30 -37.42
C THR A 26 -18.60 -14.76 -37.39
N GLY A 27 -18.45 -15.34 -36.20
CA GLY A 27 -18.03 -16.72 -35.99
C GLY A 27 -19.08 -17.54 -35.26
N THR A 28 -19.59 -18.58 -35.93
CA THR A 28 -20.42 -19.66 -35.40
C THR A 28 -19.67 -20.45 -34.32
N VAL A 29 -20.38 -20.81 -33.25
CA VAL A 29 -19.88 -21.57 -32.11
C VAL A 29 -19.79 -23.05 -32.46
N GLU A 30 -18.58 -23.58 -32.57
CA GLU A 30 -18.27 -25.00 -32.32
C GLU A 30 -16.75 -25.16 -32.05
N GLY A 31 -16.39 -25.55 -30.83
CA GLY A 31 -15.21 -26.41 -30.57
C GLY A 31 -13.78 -25.87 -30.65
N GLU A 32 -13.51 -24.58 -30.90
CA GLU A 32 -12.15 -24.03 -30.85
C GLU A 32 -11.92 -23.19 -29.59
N GLU A 33 -10.83 -23.46 -28.85
CA GLU A 33 -10.32 -22.54 -27.83
C GLU A 33 -10.20 -21.15 -28.50
N ALA A 34 -11.02 -20.19 -28.07
CA ALA A 34 -10.93 -18.83 -28.56
C ALA A 34 -9.53 -18.30 -28.20
N VAL A 35 -8.60 -18.37 -29.15
CA VAL A 35 -7.30 -17.76 -29.03
C VAL A 35 -7.54 -16.26 -29.07
N TYR A 36 -7.66 -15.65 -27.89
CA TYR A 36 -7.74 -14.20 -27.75
C TYR A 36 -6.38 -13.63 -28.16
N GLU A 37 -6.24 -13.29 -29.44
CA GLU A 37 -5.06 -12.59 -29.93
C GLU A 37 -5.11 -11.15 -29.43
N ILE A 38 -4.28 -10.85 -28.42
CA ILE A 38 -4.20 -9.52 -27.82
C ILE A 38 -3.16 -8.71 -28.59
N ASP A 39 -3.59 -7.63 -29.25
CA ASP A 39 -2.68 -6.67 -29.85
C ASP A 39 -1.76 -6.05 -28.77
N PRO A 40 -0.44 -6.25 -28.85
CA PRO A 40 0.52 -5.72 -27.89
C PRO A 40 0.51 -4.19 -27.78
N ALA A 41 0.18 -3.48 -28.86
CA ALA A 41 0.11 -2.02 -28.88
C ALA A 41 -1.09 -1.52 -28.05
N VAL A 42 -2.27 -2.10 -28.26
CA VAL A 42 -3.48 -1.78 -27.50
C VAL A 42 -3.34 -2.17 -26.04
N GLU A 43 -2.70 -3.31 -25.73
CA GLU A 43 -2.42 -3.69 -24.35
C GLU A 43 -1.48 -2.70 -23.64
N LYS A 44 -0.46 -2.18 -24.34
CA LYS A 44 0.45 -1.18 -23.78
C LYS A 44 -0.27 0.14 -23.48
N ASP A 45 -1.16 0.59 -24.36
CA ASP A 45 -1.90 1.83 -24.18
C ASP A 45 -2.98 1.71 -23.10
N LEU A 46 -3.68 0.57 -23.03
CA LEU A 46 -4.56 0.21 -21.91
C LEU A 46 -3.83 0.37 -20.58
N ARG A 47 -2.66 -0.26 -20.44
CA ARG A 47 -1.86 -0.21 -19.20
C ARG A 47 -1.44 1.20 -18.83
N ARG A 48 -0.98 1.99 -19.79
CA ARG A 48 -0.62 3.40 -19.57
C ARG A 48 -1.81 4.24 -19.10
N LYS A 49 -3.01 4.01 -19.65
CA LYS A 49 -4.23 4.72 -19.22
C LYS A 49 -4.64 4.31 -17.81
N LEU A 50 -4.60 3.02 -17.49
CA LEU A 50 -4.84 2.52 -16.14
C LEU A 50 -3.83 3.13 -15.15
N ASP A 51 -2.53 3.09 -15.47
CA ASP A 51 -1.48 3.65 -14.63
C ASP A 51 -1.68 5.16 -14.41
N ARG A 52 -2.07 5.91 -15.44
CA ARG A 52 -2.26 7.37 -15.34
C ARG A 52 -3.52 7.79 -14.59
N ARG A 53 -4.55 6.94 -14.52
CA ARG A 53 -5.84 7.28 -13.90
C ARG A 53 -6.00 6.65 -12.52
N LEU A 54 -5.67 5.38 -12.38
CA LEU A 54 -5.89 4.61 -11.15
C LEU A 54 -4.75 4.81 -10.14
N MET A 55 -3.49 4.75 -10.57
CA MET A 55 -2.36 4.82 -9.65
C MET A 55 -2.27 6.15 -8.89
N PRO A 56 -2.43 7.34 -9.51
CA PRO A 56 -2.41 8.60 -8.76
C PRO A 56 -3.50 8.69 -7.69
N LEU A 57 -4.69 8.13 -7.96
CA LEU A 57 -5.80 8.14 -7.01
C LEU A 57 -5.48 7.31 -5.76
N VAL A 58 -5.07 6.05 -5.96
CA VAL A 58 -4.73 5.16 -4.82
C VAL A 58 -3.45 5.61 -4.11
N PHE A 59 -2.48 6.16 -4.85
CA PHE A 59 -1.25 6.71 -4.29
C PHE A 59 -1.54 7.92 -3.40
N LEU A 60 -2.34 8.88 -3.89
CA LEU A 60 -2.69 10.08 -3.12
C LEU A 60 -3.54 9.72 -1.90
N ALA A 61 -4.44 8.75 -2.02
CA ALA A 61 -5.25 8.27 -0.90
C ALA A 61 -4.38 7.65 0.19
N TYR A 62 -3.41 6.82 -0.17
CA TYR A 62 -2.48 6.23 0.80
C TYR A 62 -1.51 7.26 1.39
N LEU A 63 -1.09 8.24 0.57
CA LEU A 63 -0.28 9.35 1.03
C LEU A 63 -1.01 10.09 2.15
N LEU A 64 -2.26 10.49 1.92
CA LEU A 64 -3.06 11.18 2.93
C LEU A 64 -3.35 10.29 4.15
N ALA A 65 -3.65 9.01 3.96
CA ALA A 65 -3.85 8.07 5.06
C ALA A 65 -2.61 7.98 5.99
N PHE A 66 -1.40 7.91 5.42
CA PHE A 66 -0.17 7.92 6.21
C PHE A 66 0.11 9.25 6.88
N LEU A 67 -0.28 10.35 6.23
CA LEU A 67 -0.19 11.69 6.77
C LEU A 67 -1.06 11.79 8.04
N ASP A 68 -2.35 11.46 7.93
CA ASP A 68 -3.32 11.41 9.03
C ASP A 68 -2.87 10.49 10.18
N ARG A 69 -2.30 9.33 9.86
CA ARG A 69 -1.80 8.37 10.86
C ARG A 69 -0.63 8.93 11.66
N SER A 70 0.34 9.54 10.98
CA SER A 70 1.58 10.04 11.59
C SER A 70 1.41 11.39 12.30
N ASN A 71 0.33 12.12 11.99
CA ASN A 71 0.03 13.44 12.55
C ASN A 71 0.07 13.48 14.08
N VAL A 72 -0.44 12.44 14.75
CA VAL A 72 -0.47 12.38 16.23
C VAL A 72 0.92 12.52 16.87
N GLY A 73 1.98 12.10 16.17
CA GLY A 73 3.37 12.34 16.58
C GLY A 73 3.72 13.83 16.60
N ASN A 74 3.44 14.51 15.50
CA ASN A 74 3.67 15.94 15.35
C ASN A 74 2.77 16.76 16.30
N ALA A 75 1.50 16.41 16.45
CA ALA A 75 0.56 17.03 17.37
C ALA A 75 1.03 16.95 18.83
N GLN A 76 1.60 15.81 19.25
CA GLN A 76 2.19 15.68 20.58
C GLN A 76 3.35 16.66 20.79
N THR A 77 4.24 16.80 19.80
CA THR A 77 5.33 17.78 19.85
C THR A 77 4.84 19.23 19.84
N ALA A 78 3.67 19.48 19.24
CA ALA A 78 3.00 20.78 19.19
C ALA A 78 2.17 21.11 20.45
N GLY A 79 2.23 20.28 21.51
CA GLY A 79 1.64 20.58 22.82
C GLY A 79 0.28 19.94 23.10
N MET A 80 -0.19 18.99 22.27
CA MET A 80 -1.47 18.30 22.47
C MET A 80 -1.62 17.68 23.87
N GLY A 81 -0.58 16.99 24.37
CA GLY A 81 -0.61 16.38 25.71
C GLY A 81 -0.75 17.39 26.86
N LYS A 82 -0.27 18.63 26.68
CA LYS A 82 -0.43 19.70 27.67
C LYS A 82 -1.83 20.30 27.64
N ASP A 83 -2.40 20.50 26.45
CA ASP A 83 -3.75 21.07 26.28
C ASP A 83 -4.86 20.11 26.76
N LEU A 84 -4.62 18.80 26.66
CA LEU A 84 -5.59 17.75 27.02
C LEU A 84 -5.23 17.00 28.30
N GLU A 85 -4.24 17.51 29.05
CA GLU A 85 -3.84 17.03 30.38
C GLU A 85 -3.59 15.51 30.46
N PHE A 86 -2.82 14.97 29.50
CA PHE A 86 -2.43 13.56 29.51
C PHE A 86 -0.92 13.34 29.45
N GLY A 87 -0.44 12.34 30.19
CA GLY A 87 0.97 11.93 30.23
C GLY A 87 1.35 10.85 29.21
N ASP A 88 2.59 10.38 29.30
CA ASP A 88 3.20 9.44 28.33
C ASP A 88 2.45 8.10 28.22
N GLU A 89 1.93 7.56 29.33
CA GLU A 89 1.18 6.30 29.31
C GLU A 89 -0.09 6.42 28.45
N LYS A 90 -0.85 7.49 28.68
CA LYS A 90 -2.05 7.82 27.89
C LYS A 90 -1.71 8.08 26.42
N TYR A 91 -0.55 8.67 26.13
CA TYR A 91 -0.06 8.85 24.77
C TYR A 91 0.26 7.52 24.07
N GLN A 92 0.92 6.58 24.75
CA GLN A 92 1.20 5.25 24.19
C GLN A 92 -0.10 4.49 23.87
N TRP A 93 -1.14 4.65 24.69
CA TRP A 93 -2.45 4.10 24.39
C TRP A 93 -3.11 4.74 23.16
N LEU A 94 -2.92 6.05 22.92
CA LEU A 94 -3.36 6.69 21.67
C LEU A 94 -2.65 6.11 20.44
N LEU A 95 -1.37 5.76 20.54
CA LEU A 95 -0.68 5.06 19.45
C LEU A 95 -1.22 3.64 19.26
N THR A 96 -1.43 2.93 20.37
CA THR A 96 -1.87 1.52 20.38
C THR A 96 -3.29 1.35 19.84
N ILE A 97 -4.24 2.23 20.21
CA ILE A 97 -5.65 2.11 19.83
C ILE A 97 -5.86 2.15 18.32
N PHE A 98 -4.93 2.74 17.57
CA PHE A 98 -5.03 2.75 16.11
C PHE A 98 -4.88 1.32 15.58
N TYR A 99 -3.92 0.55 16.09
CA TYR A 99 -3.63 -0.77 15.54
C TYR A 99 -4.65 -1.84 15.92
N ILE A 100 -5.35 -1.70 17.07
CA ILE A 100 -6.37 -2.66 17.52
C ILE A 100 -7.52 -2.83 16.48
N PRO A 101 -8.33 -1.81 16.17
CA PRO A 101 -9.34 -1.90 15.12
C PRO A 101 -8.71 -2.13 13.74
N TYR A 102 -7.50 -1.62 13.48
CA TYR A 102 -6.85 -1.88 12.20
C TYR A 102 -6.71 -3.39 11.94
N ILE A 103 -6.22 -4.14 12.93
CA ILE A 103 -6.09 -5.60 12.88
C ILE A 103 -7.46 -6.30 12.89
N LEU A 104 -8.38 -5.86 13.76
CA LEU A 104 -9.69 -6.51 13.92
C LEU A 104 -10.57 -6.39 12.68
N PHE A 105 -10.44 -5.30 11.92
CA PHE A 105 -11.25 -5.00 10.74
C PHE A 105 -10.51 -5.24 9.40
N GLU A 106 -9.36 -5.90 9.42
CA GLU A 106 -8.63 -6.36 8.22
C GLU A 106 -9.54 -7.10 7.20
N TRP A 107 -10.53 -7.86 7.70
CA TRP A 107 -11.49 -8.58 6.87
C TRP A 107 -12.40 -7.68 6.03
N PHE A 108 -12.47 -6.37 6.32
CA PHE A 108 -13.15 -5.38 5.48
C PHE A 108 -12.57 -5.30 4.07
N ALA A 109 -11.34 -5.78 3.84
CA ALA A 109 -10.80 -5.92 2.48
C ALA A 109 -11.71 -6.74 1.54
N ILE A 110 -12.56 -7.63 2.07
CA ILE A 110 -13.55 -8.39 1.28
C ILE A 110 -14.62 -7.47 0.66
N MET A 111 -14.89 -6.31 1.26
CA MET A 111 -15.91 -5.37 0.78
C MET A 111 -15.60 -4.81 -0.61
N TRP A 112 -14.32 -4.74 -1.01
CA TRP A 112 -13.92 -4.41 -2.40
C TRP A 112 -14.50 -5.37 -3.45
N LYS A 113 -14.95 -6.55 -3.04
CA LYS A 113 -15.64 -7.52 -3.90
C LYS A 113 -17.16 -7.38 -3.85
N LEU A 114 -17.71 -7.05 -2.69
CA LEU A 114 -19.15 -7.03 -2.44
C LEU A 114 -19.79 -5.70 -2.80
N VAL A 115 -19.04 -4.61 -2.62
CA VAL A 115 -19.46 -3.24 -2.86
C VAL A 115 -18.69 -2.70 -4.06
N PRO A 116 -19.31 -1.89 -4.94
CA PRO A 116 -18.61 -1.20 -6.00
C PRO A 116 -17.39 -0.42 -5.46
N PRO A 117 -16.18 -0.60 -6.04
CA PRO A 117 -14.97 0.06 -5.57
C PRO A 117 -15.08 1.57 -5.34
N HIS A 118 -15.79 2.31 -6.20
CA HIS A 118 -15.93 3.76 -6.03
C HIS A 118 -16.68 4.14 -4.75
N ILE A 119 -17.74 3.39 -4.40
CA ILE A 119 -18.52 3.60 -3.18
C ILE A 119 -17.68 3.21 -1.97
N TRP A 120 -17.07 2.03 -1.99
CA TRP A 120 -16.29 1.54 -0.87
C TRP A 120 -15.07 2.43 -0.56
N ALA A 121 -14.33 2.83 -1.59
CA ALA A 121 -13.26 3.79 -1.46
C ALA A 121 -13.78 5.13 -0.91
N GLY A 122 -14.82 5.70 -1.54
CA GLY A 122 -15.39 6.98 -1.11
C GLY A 122 -15.83 6.99 0.35
N VAL A 123 -16.56 5.96 0.80
CA VAL A 123 -17.05 5.85 2.18
C VAL A 123 -15.89 5.68 3.16
N THR A 124 -14.94 4.78 2.89
CA THR A 124 -13.78 4.58 3.80
C THR A 124 -12.94 5.84 3.91
N VAL A 125 -12.61 6.49 2.78
CA VAL A 125 -11.84 7.75 2.74
C VAL A 125 -12.57 8.86 3.48
N PHE A 126 -13.88 8.97 3.27
CA PHE A 126 -14.69 9.98 3.94
C PHE A 126 -14.74 9.75 5.45
N THR A 127 -14.98 8.51 5.90
CA THR A 127 -15.04 8.17 7.32
C THR A 127 -13.70 8.42 8.01
N TRP A 128 -12.58 8.03 7.40
CA TRP A 128 -11.27 8.27 8.01
C TRP A 128 -10.91 9.76 7.99
N GLY A 129 -11.19 10.48 6.90
CA GLY A 129 -10.93 11.93 6.81
C GLY A 129 -11.77 12.73 7.79
N LEU A 130 -13.02 12.33 7.99
CA LEU A 130 -13.91 12.92 8.99
C LEU A 130 -13.38 12.69 10.41
N ALA A 131 -13.01 11.44 10.72
CA ALA A 131 -12.43 11.10 12.01
C ALA A 131 -11.10 11.85 12.25
N SER A 132 -10.26 12.00 11.21
CA SER A 132 -9.01 12.77 11.28
C SER A 132 -9.29 14.23 11.62
N THR A 133 -10.21 14.86 10.90
CA THR A 133 -10.59 16.28 11.08
C THR A 133 -11.23 16.52 12.46
N LEU A 134 -12.08 15.60 12.93
CA LEU A 134 -12.77 15.71 14.22
C LEU A 134 -11.82 15.66 15.43
N GLN A 135 -10.60 15.11 15.29
CA GLN A 135 -9.58 15.18 16.34
C GLN A 135 -9.24 16.62 16.74
N ALA A 136 -9.33 17.58 15.80
CA ALA A 136 -9.10 19.00 16.09
C ALA A 136 -10.15 19.61 17.04
N ALA A 137 -11.36 19.03 17.08
CA ALA A 137 -12.45 19.47 17.92
C ALA A 137 -12.51 18.74 19.27
N ALA A 138 -11.65 17.74 19.49
CA ALA A 138 -11.61 16.99 20.73
C ALA A 138 -11.12 17.86 21.89
N THR A 139 -11.83 17.78 23.02
CA THR A 139 -11.51 18.53 24.25
C THR A 139 -10.97 17.65 25.37
N ASN A 140 -10.92 16.34 25.16
CA ASN A 140 -10.43 15.36 26.13
C ASN A 140 -9.74 14.17 25.43
N TRP A 141 -9.06 13.36 26.22
CA TRP A 141 -8.30 12.19 25.73
C TRP A 141 -9.22 11.12 25.14
N GLU A 142 -10.39 10.91 25.71
CA GLU A 142 -11.39 9.94 25.29
C GLU A 142 -11.95 10.27 23.88
N GLY A 143 -12.14 11.55 23.58
CA GLY A 143 -12.58 12.02 22.26
C GLY A 143 -11.56 11.73 21.17
N ILE A 144 -10.27 11.94 21.45
CA ILE A 144 -9.20 11.56 20.53
C ILE A 144 -9.14 10.03 20.38
N MET A 145 -9.27 9.29 21.48
CA MET A 145 -9.29 7.82 21.46
C MET A 145 -10.37 7.28 20.52
N ALA A 146 -11.59 7.81 20.61
CA ALA A 146 -12.70 7.43 19.73
C ALA A 146 -12.41 7.78 18.26
N CYS A 147 -11.94 9.00 17.98
CA CYS A 147 -11.61 9.42 16.61
C CYS A 147 -10.54 8.52 15.99
N ARG A 148 -9.49 8.17 16.74
CA ARG A 148 -8.42 7.29 16.27
C ARG A 148 -8.90 5.87 16.01
N TRP A 149 -9.84 5.38 16.80
CA TRP A 149 -10.42 4.06 16.59
C TRP A 149 -11.23 3.98 15.28
N PHE A 150 -12.07 4.98 15.00
CA PHE A 150 -12.83 5.06 13.75
C PHE A 150 -11.95 5.31 12.53
N LEU A 151 -10.93 6.16 12.67
CA LEU A 151 -9.93 6.40 11.63
C LEU A 151 -9.27 5.08 11.21
N ALA A 152 -8.79 4.31 12.19
CA ALA A 152 -8.14 3.03 11.93
C ALA A 152 -9.07 1.96 11.34
N MET A 153 -10.32 1.86 11.82
CA MET A 153 -11.30 0.95 11.24
C MET A 153 -11.53 1.26 9.75
N ALA A 154 -11.73 2.53 9.41
CA ALA A 154 -11.94 2.95 8.03
C ALA A 154 -10.69 2.72 7.16
N GLU A 155 -9.50 2.99 7.69
CA GLU A 155 -8.24 2.78 6.98
C GLU A 155 -7.95 1.30 6.72
N ALA A 156 -8.33 0.39 7.63
CA ALA A 156 -8.22 -1.06 7.43
C ALA A 156 -9.10 -1.57 6.28
N GLY A 157 -10.21 -0.90 6.01
CA GLY A 157 -11.05 -1.17 4.83
C GLY A 157 -10.40 -0.76 3.51
N PHE A 158 -9.41 0.15 3.53
CA PHE A 158 -8.76 0.69 2.34
C PHE A 158 -7.37 0.10 2.13
N GLY A 159 -6.42 0.34 3.04
CA GLY A 159 -4.98 0.08 2.83
C GLY A 159 -4.66 -1.36 2.41
N PRO A 160 -4.99 -2.38 3.21
CA PRO A 160 -4.80 -3.80 2.88
C PRO A 160 -5.64 -4.25 1.66
N GLY A 161 -6.72 -3.54 1.35
CA GLY A 161 -7.62 -3.83 0.23
C GLY A 161 -7.16 -3.27 -1.12
N VAL A 162 -6.28 -2.26 -1.16
CA VAL A 162 -5.80 -1.70 -2.44
C VAL A 162 -5.07 -2.72 -3.31
N PRO A 163 -4.14 -3.56 -2.81
CA PRO A 163 -3.54 -4.62 -3.64
C PRO A 163 -4.58 -5.56 -4.26
N TYR A 164 -5.67 -5.82 -3.53
CA TYR A 164 -6.79 -6.61 -4.03
C TYR A 164 -7.58 -5.86 -5.12
N LEU A 165 -7.86 -4.56 -4.93
CA LEU A 165 -8.43 -3.70 -5.97
C LEU A 165 -7.56 -3.70 -7.25
N LEU A 166 -6.26 -3.48 -7.11
CA LEU A 166 -5.32 -3.43 -8.24
C LEU A 166 -5.32 -4.76 -9.02
N SER A 167 -5.54 -5.89 -8.34
CA SER A 167 -5.62 -7.21 -8.97
C SER A 167 -6.79 -7.36 -9.96
N PHE A 168 -7.80 -6.47 -9.91
CA PHE A 168 -8.89 -6.43 -10.88
C PHE A 168 -8.51 -5.73 -12.20
N PHE A 169 -7.47 -4.89 -12.17
CA PHE A 169 -7.07 -4.06 -13.32
C PHE A 169 -5.75 -4.53 -13.96
N TYR A 170 -4.88 -5.18 -13.18
CA TYR A 170 -3.53 -5.55 -13.59
C TYR A 170 -3.26 -7.06 -13.50
N ARG A 171 -2.38 -7.53 -14.38
CA ARG A 171 -1.91 -8.93 -14.38
C ARG A 171 -0.97 -9.20 -13.21
N ARG A 172 -0.81 -10.47 -12.81
CA ARG A 172 0.07 -10.88 -11.69
C ARG A 172 1.49 -10.32 -11.79
N HIS A 173 2.11 -10.40 -12.97
CA HIS A 173 3.46 -9.90 -13.21
C HIS A 173 3.58 -8.36 -13.21
N GLU A 174 2.45 -7.64 -13.25
CA GLU A 174 2.38 -6.18 -13.27
C GLU A 174 2.11 -5.58 -11.89
N LEU A 175 1.54 -6.38 -10.98
CA LEU A 175 1.08 -5.91 -9.67
C LEU A 175 2.23 -5.52 -8.74
N GLY A 176 3.37 -6.21 -8.80
CA GLY A 176 4.50 -6.01 -7.89
C GLY A 176 4.96 -4.55 -7.85
N PHE A 177 5.40 -4.02 -8.99
CA PHE A 177 5.86 -2.64 -9.11
C PHE A 177 4.80 -1.61 -8.70
N ARG A 178 3.52 -1.88 -9.01
CA ARG A 178 2.40 -0.98 -8.69
C ARG A 178 2.07 -0.97 -7.20
N CYS A 179 2.17 -2.12 -6.53
CA CYS A 179 2.11 -2.21 -5.08
C CYS A 179 3.30 -1.48 -4.44
N GLY A 180 4.48 -1.56 -5.08
CA GLY A 180 5.66 -0.78 -4.71
C GLY A 180 5.43 0.73 -4.77
N ILE A 181 4.88 1.24 -5.88
CA ILE A 181 4.48 2.65 -6.02
C ILE A 181 3.47 3.04 -4.94
N PHE A 182 2.43 2.22 -4.74
CA PHE A 182 1.43 2.47 -3.71
C PHE A 182 2.06 2.59 -2.31
N LEU A 183 2.91 1.64 -1.92
CA LEU A 183 3.56 1.68 -0.61
C LEU A 183 4.61 2.78 -0.47
N SER A 184 5.22 3.22 -1.58
CA SER A 184 6.15 4.35 -1.55
C SER A 184 5.46 5.68 -1.21
N ALA A 185 4.12 5.78 -1.27
CA ALA A 185 3.42 6.94 -0.73
C ALA A 185 3.61 7.10 0.79
N ALA A 186 3.85 6.03 1.55
CA ALA A 186 4.09 6.12 3.00
C ALA A 186 5.31 6.99 3.38
N PRO A 187 6.54 6.72 2.89
CA PRO A 187 7.70 7.56 3.19
C PRO A 187 7.55 8.97 2.59
N LEU A 188 6.90 9.11 1.43
CA LEU A 188 6.64 10.42 0.86
C LEU A 188 5.67 11.23 1.74
N ALA A 189 4.62 10.61 2.28
CA ALA A 189 3.70 11.24 3.23
C ALA A 189 4.45 11.71 4.49
N THR A 190 5.33 10.89 5.04
CA THR A 190 6.12 11.27 6.23
C THR A 190 7.08 12.44 5.95
N THR A 191 7.58 12.54 4.72
CA THR A 191 8.37 13.70 4.25
C THR A 191 7.53 14.98 4.32
N PHE A 192 6.30 14.95 3.78
CA PHE A 192 5.40 16.09 3.80
C PHE A 192 4.87 16.40 5.21
N ALA A 193 4.56 15.39 6.02
CA ALA A 193 4.07 15.57 7.38
C ALA A 193 5.07 16.35 8.26
N GLY A 194 6.37 16.04 8.18
CA GLY A 194 7.40 16.80 8.89
C GLY A 194 7.52 18.25 8.42
N ALA A 195 7.43 18.48 7.10
CA ALA A 195 7.47 19.82 6.52
C ALA A 195 6.21 20.66 6.85
N LEU A 196 5.03 20.06 6.84
CA LEU A 196 3.77 20.69 7.24
C LEU A 196 3.79 21.04 8.72
N ALA A 197 4.25 20.11 9.57
CA ALA A 197 4.43 20.35 11.00
C ALA A 197 5.37 21.54 11.28
N TYR A 198 6.50 21.61 10.57
CA TYR A 198 7.43 22.74 10.64
C TYR A 198 6.74 24.07 10.26
N GLY A 199 6.01 24.08 9.14
CA GLY A 199 5.34 25.29 8.65
C GLY A 199 4.24 25.79 9.60
N ILE A 200 3.43 24.88 10.14
CA ILE A 200 2.33 25.19 11.04
C ILE A 200 2.82 25.60 12.43
N THR A 201 3.83 24.93 12.98
CA THR A 201 4.38 25.29 14.30
C THR A 201 5.16 26.60 14.27
N SER A 202 5.69 26.98 13.10
CA SER A 202 6.34 28.28 12.89
C SER A 202 5.33 29.42 12.67
N ALA A 203 4.10 29.10 12.24
CA ALA A 203 3.04 30.07 12.07
C ALA A 203 2.36 30.34 13.42
N HIS A 204 2.60 31.53 14.01
CA HIS A 204 1.94 31.95 15.24
C HIS A 204 0.47 32.33 15.00
N THR A 205 -0.40 31.33 14.89
CA THR A 205 -1.85 31.50 14.73
C THR A 205 -2.57 31.59 16.08
N SER A 206 -3.79 32.12 16.09
CA SER A 206 -4.66 32.15 17.28
C SER A 206 -5.21 30.77 17.68
N ILE A 207 -5.21 29.80 16.77
CA ILE A 207 -5.61 28.41 17.00
C ILE A 207 -4.38 27.62 17.47
N PRO A 208 -4.50 26.73 18.47
CA PRO A 208 -3.42 25.82 18.86
C PRO A 208 -2.88 25.04 17.65
N SER A 209 -1.56 25.05 17.45
CA SER A 209 -0.90 24.44 16.28
C SER A 209 -1.28 22.97 16.08
N TRP A 210 -1.49 22.23 17.17
CA TRP A 210 -1.89 20.82 17.11
C TRP A 210 -3.29 20.61 16.51
N ARG A 211 -4.24 21.52 16.75
CA ARG A 211 -5.59 21.45 16.13
C ARG A 211 -5.52 21.81 14.65
N LEU A 212 -4.69 22.79 14.31
CA LEU A 212 -4.50 23.21 12.93
C LEU A 212 -3.89 22.08 12.08
N LEU A 213 -2.98 21.28 12.65
CA LEU A 213 -2.44 20.09 11.98
C LEU A 213 -3.54 19.11 11.57
N PHE A 214 -4.44 18.74 12.48
CA PHE A 214 -5.55 17.82 12.16
C PHE A 214 -6.51 18.39 11.11
N LEU A 215 -6.75 19.72 11.09
CA LEU A 215 -7.60 20.35 10.08
C LEU A 215 -6.94 20.38 8.70
N VAL A 216 -5.68 20.81 8.63
CA VAL A 216 -4.95 20.98 7.36
C VAL A 216 -4.71 19.63 6.68
N GLU A 217 -4.59 18.55 7.46
CA GLU A 217 -4.36 17.21 6.94
C GLU A 217 -5.67 16.47 6.64
N GLY A 218 -6.68 16.59 7.52
CA GLY A 218 -7.96 15.89 7.38
C GLY A 218 -8.91 16.47 6.31
N ILE A 219 -8.90 17.79 6.08
CA ILE A 219 -9.79 18.42 5.07
C ILE A 219 -9.44 17.97 3.64
N PRO A 220 -8.17 17.98 3.20
CA PRO A 220 -7.80 17.44 1.89
C PRO A 220 -8.24 15.99 1.69
N THR A 221 -8.21 15.18 2.75
CA THR A 221 -8.69 13.81 2.74
C THR A 221 -10.18 13.72 2.45
N LEU A 222 -11.00 14.57 3.08
CA LEU A 222 -12.44 14.65 2.80
C LEU A 222 -12.73 15.03 1.35
N LEU A 223 -11.96 15.98 0.80
CA LEU A 223 -12.08 16.35 -0.61
C LEU A 223 -11.68 15.20 -1.53
N LEU A 224 -10.61 14.48 -1.18
CA LEU A 224 -10.18 13.31 -1.94
C LEU A 224 -11.24 12.19 -1.92
N ALA A 225 -12.00 12.03 -0.84
CA ALA A 225 -13.11 11.07 -0.79
C ALA A 225 -14.14 11.32 -1.90
N ILE A 226 -14.49 12.59 -2.11
CA ILE A 226 -15.40 13.00 -3.19
C ILE A 226 -14.78 12.71 -4.56
N VAL A 227 -13.49 13.03 -4.72
CA VAL A 227 -12.76 12.75 -5.98
C VAL A 227 -12.71 11.25 -6.28
N LEU A 228 -12.47 10.41 -5.28
CA LEU A 228 -12.46 8.95 -5.42
C LEU A 228 -13.85 8.42 -5.77
N TYR A 229 -14.89 8.91 -5.12
CA TYR A 229 -16.26 8.52 -5.43
C TYR A 229 -16.65 8.83 -6.88
N LEU A 230 -16.16 9.95 -7.43
CA LEU A 230 -16.49 10.38 -8.80
C LEU A 230 -15.57 9.78 -9.88
N LEU A 231 -14.29 9.54 -9.59
CA LEU A 231 -13.29 9.19 -10.61
C LEU A 231 -12.80 7.74 -10.55
N LEU A 232 -12.98 7.04 -9.43
CA LEU A 232 -12.49 5.66 -9.30
C LEU A 232 -13.40 4.73 -10.13
N PRO A 233 -12.85 3.95 -11.10
CA PRO A 233 -13.64 3.00 -11.85
C PRO A 233 -13.92 1.73 -11.03
N ASP A 234 -15.10 1.13 -11.20
CA ASP A 234 -15.46 -0.13 -10.53
C ASP A 234 -14.82 -1.37 -11.14
N SER A 235 -14.58 -1.34 -12.45
CA SER A 235 -13.96 -2.42 -13.18
C SER A 235 -13.38 -1.88 -14.50
N PRO A 236 -12.47 -2.62 -15.16
CA PRO A 236 -12.02 -2.25 -16.50
C PRO A 236 -13.18 -2.11 -17.50
N ALA A 237 -14.26 -2.89 -17.36
CA ALA A 237 -15.42 -2.82 -18.24
C ALA A 237 -16.25 -1.53 -18.01
N ALA A 238 -16.41 -1.13 -16.74
CA ALA A 238 -17.13 0.07 -16.34
C ALA A 238 -16.34 1.37 -16.54
N ALA A 239 -15.03 1.29 -16.82
CA ALA A 239 -14.18 2.46 -17.00
C ALA A 239 -14.64 3.32 -18.20
N THR A 240 -14.98 4.58 -17.95
CA THR A 240 -15.46 5.53 -18.96
C THR A 240 -14.34 6.07 -19.86
N PHE A 241 -13.08 6.00 -19.42
CA PHE A 241 -11.92 6.52 -20.16
C PHE A 241 -11.29 5.51 -21.13
N LEU A 242 -11.76 4.26 -21.15
CA LEU A 242 -11.26 3.21 -22.03
C LEU A 242 -12.08 3.13 -23.32
N THR A 243 -11.39 2.96 -24.46
CA THR A 243 -12.03 2.73 -25.75
C THR A 243 -12.67 1.34 -25.81
N PRO A 244 -13.64 1.09 -26.71
CA PRO A 244 -14.23 -0.24 -26.86
C PRO A 244 -13.20 -1.35 -27.15
N ALA A 245 -12.15 -1.05 -27.92
CA ALA A 245 -11.04 -1.98 -28.18
C ALA A 245 -10.24 -2.27 -26.91
N GLU A 246 -9.92 -1.25 -26.11
CA GLU A 246 -9.22 -1.42 -24.84
C GLU A 246 -10.04 -2.20 -23.81
N LYS A 247 -11.36 -2.00 -23.78
CA LYS A 247 -12.27 -2.78 -22.93
C LYS A 247 -12.30 -4.26 -23.31
N ARG A 248 -12.31 -4.56 -24.62
CA ARG A 248 -12.22 -5.95 -25.13
C ARG A 248 -10.90 -6.61 -24.74
N VAL A 249 -9.79 -5.89 -24.85
CA VAL A 249 -8.48 -6.38 -24.38
C VAL A 249 -8.50 -6.58 -22.87
N ALA A 250 -9.08 -5.67 -22.09
CA ALA A 250 -9.17 -5.82 -20.64
C ALA A 250 -10.00 -7.05 -20.21
N SER A 251 -11.13 -7.32 -20.89
CA SER A 251 -11.92 -8.53 -20.63
C SER A 251 -11.17 -9.80 -21.03
N ALA A 252 -10.48 -9.79 -22.17
CA ALA A 252 -9.64 -10.92 -22.59
C ALA A 252 -8.52 -11.20 -21.58
N ARG A 253 -7.87 -10.15 -21.05
CA ARG A 253 -6.85 -10.27 -19.99
C ARG A 253 -7.41 -10.89 -18.72
N ALA A 254 -8.63 -10.53 -18.32
CA ALA A 254 -9.28 -11.09 -17.14
C ALA A 254 -9.59 -12.58 -17.33
N ILE A 255 -10.17 -12.97 -18.47
CA ILE A 255 -10.52 -14.36 -18.80
C ILE A 255 -9.27 -15.25 -18.84
N LEU A 256 -8.19 -14.78 -19.48
CA LEU A 256 -6.90 -15.50 -19.52
C LEU A 256 -6.28 -15.70 -18.14
N GLN A 257 -6.61 -14.87 -17.15
CA GLN A 257 -6.09 -14.96 -15.79
C GLN A 257 -6.99 -15.77 -14.85
N SER A 258 -8.30 -15.84 -15.11
CA SER A 258 -9.28 -16.60 -14.33
C SER A 258 -9.59 -17.99 -14.89
N GLY A 259 -9.28 -18.27 -16.16
CA GLY A 259 -9.53 -19.56 -16.81
C GLY A 259 -11.01 -19.87 -17.07
N THR A 260 -11.93 -18.95 -16.75
CA THR A 260 -13.38 -19.09 -16.97
C THR A 260 -14.02 -17.77 -17.45
N PRO A 261 -15.06 -17.83 -18.32
CA PRO A 261 -15.77 -16.63 -18.81
C PRO A 261 -16.59 -15.91 -17.74
N ASP A 262 -16.97 -16.61 -16.67
CA ASP A 262 -17.81 -16.10 -15.58
C ASP A 262 -17.00 -15.76 -14.33
N SER A 263 -16.46 -14.53 -14.32
CA SER A 263 -15.82 -13.90 -13.15
C SER A 263 -16.80 -13.54 -12.00
N SER A 264 -18.04 -14.03 -12.06
CA SER A 264 -19.10 -13.87 -11.07
C SER A 264 -19.20 -15.02 -10.05
N SER A 265 -18.54 -16.17 -10.29
CA SER A 265 -18.48 -17.28 -9.32
C SER A 265 -17.43 -17.01 -8.23
N ARG A 266 -17.83 -16.16 -7.28
CA ARG A 266 -16.96 -15.43 -6.34
C ARG A 266 -16.53 -16.19 -5.07
N LEU A 267 -16.83 -17.47 -4.93
CA LEU A 267 -16.16 -18.34 -3.96
C LEU A 267 -15.99 -19.70 -4.63
N GLY A 268 -14.80 -20.01 -5.15
CA GLY A 268 -14.37 -21.40 -5.15
C GLY A 268 -14.44 -21.85 -3.69
N GLY A 269 -15.21 -22.90 -3.40
CA GLY A 269 -15.43 -23.34 -2.02
C GLY A 269 -14.10 -23.39 -1.28
N LEU A 270 -14.01 -22.70 -0.13
CA LEU A 270 -12.84 -22.75 0.72
C LEU A 270 -12.63 -24.22 1.09
N SER A 271 -11.69 -24.87 0.42
CA SER A 271 -11.31 -26.21 0.75
C SER A 271 -10.62 -26.15 2.11
N LEU A 272 -11.35 -26.55 3.15
CA LEU A 272 -10.83 -26.65 4.53
C LEU A 272 -9.55 -27.49 4.57
N SER A 273 -9.42 -28.48 3.68
CA SER A 273 -8.19 -29.29 3.55
C SER A 273 -7.04 -28.50 2.92
N GLU A 274 -7.27 -27.64 1.93
CA GLU A 274 -6.24 -26.74 1.38
C GLU A 274 -5.83 -25.65 2.37
N ALA A 275 -6.78 -25.11 3.13
CA ALA A 275 -6.51 -24.16 4.19
C ALA A 275 -5.64 -24.80 5.29
N LEU A 276 -5.98 -26.00 5.76
CA LEU A 276 -5.15 -26.74 6.72
C LEU A 276 -3.77 -27.10 6.16
N ALA A 277 -3.70 -27.45 4.87
CA ALA A 277 -2.42 -27.73 4.21
C ALA A 277 -1.55 -26.46 4.09
N ALA A 278 -2.15 -25.28 3.92
CA ALA A 278 -1.45 -24.01 3.94
C ALA A 278 -0.82 -23.74 5.31
N PHE A 279 -1.54 -23.99 6.41
CA PHE A 279 -0.99 -23.85 7.77
C PHE A 279 0.17 -24.80 8.07
N ARG A 280 0.26 -25.94 7.39
CA ARG A 280 1.38 -26.88 7.54
C ARG A 280 2.61 -26.51 6.72
N SER A 281 2.50 -25.58 5.77
CA SER A 281 3.65 -25.15 4.97
C SER A 281 4.48 -24.10 5.73
N PRO A 282 5.79 -24.33 5.97
CA PRO A 282 6.67 -23.34 6.59
C PRO A 282 6.71 -22.01 5.82
N GLN A 283 6.58 -22.06 4.50
CA GLN A 283 6.58 -20.89 3.61
C GLN A 283 5.44 -19.90 3.95
N THR A 284 4.30 -20.43 4.43
CA THR A 284 3.13 -19.63 4.83
C THR A 284 3.33 -18.92 6.16
N TRP A 285 4.31 -19.32 6.97
CA TRP A 285 4.68 -18.66 8.23
C TRP A 285 5.84 -17.68 8.09
N ILE A 286 6.78 -17.96 7.19
CA ILE A 286 7.97 -17.11 6.99
C ILE A 286 7.55 -15.72 6.50
N GLN A 287 6.65 -15.62 5.52
CA GLN A 287 6.24 -14.34 4.94
C GLN A 287 5.53 -13.40 5.95
N PRO A 288 4.55 -13.87 6.76
CA PRO A 288 3.98 -13.05 7.84
C PRO A 288 5.01 -12.64 8.91
N LEU A 289 5.97 -13.50 9.26
CA LEU A 289 7.03 -13.17 10.21
C LEU A 289 8.00 -12.12 9.67
N MET A 290 8.32 -12.18 8.38
CA MET A 290 9.07 -11.13 7.69
C MET A 290 8.33 -9.79 7.76
N TYR A 291 7.02 -9.80 7.43
CA TYR A 291 6.18 -8.60 7.48
C TYR A 291 6.07 -8.04 8.91
N PHE A 292 5.88 -8.90 9.91
CA PHE A 292 5.90 -8.53 11.33
C PHE A 292 7.21 -7.83 11.71
N SER A 293 8.35 -8.45 11.37
CA SER A 293 9.67 -7.94 11.73
C SER A 293 9.94 -6.56 11.14
N CYS A 294 9.63 -6.37 9.86
CA CYS A 294 9.72 -5.05 9.22
C CYS A 294 8.75 -4.04 9.84
N ASN A 295 7.53 -4.44 10.18
CA ASN A 295 6.52 -3.54 10.74
C ASN A 295 6.89 -2.99 12.13
N VAL A 296 7.64 -3.74 12.95
CA VAL A 296 8.17 -3.24 14.23
C VAL A 296 9.02 -1.98 14.01
N SER A 297 9.88 -1.99 13.00
CA SER A 297 10.75 -0.86 12.65
C SER A 297 10.03 0.23 11.86
N PHE A 298 9.15 -0.17 10.94
CA PHE A 298 8.40 0.73 10.07
C PHE A 298 7.44 1.65 10.84
N ALA A 299 6.73 1.12 11.85
CA ALA A 299 5.78 1.91 12.63
C ALA A 299 6.46 2.85 13.64
N SER A 300 7.64 2.47 14.13
CA SER A 300 8.33 3.21 15.17
C SER A 300 9.09 4.42 14.63
N LEU A 301 9.73 4.30 13.46
CA LEU A 301 10.57 5.37 12.91
C LEU A 301 9.79 6.69 12.66
N PRO A 302 8.63 6.72 11.96
CA PRO A 302 7.87 7.96 11.71
C PRO A 302 7.48 8.71 12.97
N VAL A 303 7.03 7.97 13.97
CA VAL A 303 6.49 8.55 15.21
C VAL A 303 7.61 9.10 16.09
N PHE A 304 8.73 8.37 16.20
CA PHE A 304 9.78 8.71 17.15
C PHE A 304 10.96 9.47 16.54
N LEU A 305 11.08 9.56 15.21
CA LEU A 305 12.22 10.23 14.58
C LEU A 305 12.39 11.70 14.99
N PRO A 306 11.33 12.53 15.08
CA PRO A 306 11.47 13.90 15.59
C PRO A 306 12.04 13.95 17.01
N ALA A 307 11.62 13.04 17.89
CA ALA A 307 12.14 12.93 19.25
C ALA A 307 13.60 12.47 19.26
N ILE A 308 13.96 11.50 18.42
CA ILE A 308 15.33 11.02 18.25
C ILE A 308 16.24 12.18 17.81
N LEU A 309 15.84 12.97 16.82
CA LEU A 309 16.60 14.12 16.32
C LEU A 309 16.72 15.25 17.35
N THR A 310 15.66 15.52 18.11
CA THR A 310 15.71 16.46 19.24
C THR A 310 16.71 15.98 20.29
N GLY A 311 16.73 14.67 20.58
CA GLY A 311 17.73 14.04 21.45
C GLY A 311 19.17 14.11 20.92
N MET A 312 19.38 14.34 19.61
CA MET A 312 20.71 14.59 19.05
C MET A 312 21.20 16.02 19.28
N GLY A 313 20.36 16.92 19.81
CA GLY A 313 20.70 18.32 20.09
C GLY A 313 20.17 19.33 19.07
N TYR A 314 19.34 18.90 18.11
CA TYR A 314 18.62 19.82 17.23
C TYR A 314 17.45 20.49 17.97
N SER A 315 17.11 21.73 17.60
CA SER A 315 15.89 22.37 18.08
C SER A 315 14.66 21.61 17.58
N SER A 316 13.55 21.63 18.32
CA SER A 316 12.32 20.89 17.95
C SER A 316 11.82 21.21 16.53
N VAL A 317 11.97 22.48 16.13
CA VAL A 317 11.61 22.96 14.80
C VAL A 317 12.56 22.39 13.74
N ASN A 318 13.88 22.49 13.92
CA ASN A 318 14.84 21.92 12.98
C ASN A 318 14.75 20.38 12.90
N ALA A 319 14.46 19.71 14.02
CA ALA A 319 14.29 18.27 14.08
C ALA A 319 13.15 17.77 13.17
N GLN A 320 12.01 18.48 13.12
CA GLN A 320 10.91 18.16 12.20
C GLN A 320 11.29 18.36 10.72
N GLY A 321 12.05 19.41 10.40
CA GLY A 321 12.54 19.61 9.04
C GLY A 321 13.55 18.55 8.59
N LEU A 322 14.43 18.13 9.50
CA LEU A 322 15.48 17.13 9.25
C LEU A 322 14.95 15.69 9.13
N THR A 323 13.67 15.42 9.44
CA THR A 323 13.06 14.12 9.13
C THR A 323 12.80 13.94 7.64
N ALA A 324 12.58 15.04 6.90
CA ALA A 324 12.15 14.97 5.50
C ALA A 324 13.20 14.32 4.56
N PRO A 325 14.51 14.66 4.60
CA PRO A 325 15.47 14.10 3.65
C PRO A 325 15.65 12.57 3.73
N PRO A 326 15.75 11.94 4.92
CA PRO A 326 15.81 10.47 5.02
C PRO A 326 14.58 9.76 4.43
N TYR A 327 13.38 10.30 4.65
CA TYR A 327 12.15 9.71 4.11
C TYR A 327 12.01 9.93 2.60
N PHE A 328 12.46 11.07 2.08
CA PHE A 328 12.49 11.29 0.64
C PHE A 328 13.45 10.31 -0.05
N LEU A 329 14.62 10.06 0.54
CA LEU A 329 15.52 9.01 0.05
C LEU A 329 14.82 7.65 0.08
N ALA A 330 14.15 7.29 1.18
CA ALA A 330 13.43 6.04 1.31
C ALA A 330 12.33 5.87 0.23
N PHE A 331 11.63 6.95 -0.14
CA PHE A 331 10.69 6.96 -1.26
C PHE A 331 11.37 6.60 -2.58
N VAL A 332 12.50 7.26 -2.90
CA VAL A 332 13.25 7.00 -4.14
C VAL A 332 13.79 5.57 -4.17
N VAL A 333 14.39 5.10 -3.08
CA VAL A 333 14.91 3.73 -2.96
C VAL A 333 13.78 2.71 -3.09
N CYS A 334 12.59 2.98 -2.54
CA CYS A 334 11.42 2.12 -2.69
C CYS A 334 11.04 1.92 -4.17
N LEU A 335 10.95 3.00 -4.93
CA LEU A 335 10.64 2.93 -6.37
C LEU A 335 11.73 2.18 -7.17
N ILE A 336 13.00 2.47 -6.91
CA ILE A 336 14.13 1.85 -7.63
C ILE A 336 14.19 0.35 -7.34
N THR A 337 14.10 -0.03 -6.06
CA THR A 337 14.27 -1.43 -5.65
C THR A 337 13.09 -2.29 -6.06
N THR A 338 11.86 -1.78 -5.98
CA THR A 338 10.68 -2.51 -6.46
C THR A 338 10.73 -2.68 -7.99
N TYR A 339 11.13 -1.65 -8.74
CA TYR A 339 11.37 -1.77 -10.19
C TYR A 339 12.44 -2.82 -10.52
N PHE A 340 13.57 -2.76 -9.81
CA PHE A 340 14.69 -3.67 -10.02
C PHE A 340 14.33 -5.11 -9.66
N ALA A 341 13.63 -5.31 -8.55
CA ALA A 341 13.19 -6.63 -8.08
C ALA A 341 12.18 -7.26 -9.04
N ASP A 342 11.28 -6.47 -9.62
CA ASP A 342 10.35 -6.91 -10.69
C ASP A 342 11.10 -7.27 -11.98
N ARG A 343 12.13 -6.49 -12.37
CA ARG A 343 12.91 -6.76 -13.57
C ARG A 343 13.80 -7.99 -13.46
N THR A 344 14.44 -8.18 -12.30
CA THR A 344 15.40 -9.27 -12.06
C THR A 344 14.76 -10.55 -11.54
N GLN A 345 13.51 -10.47 -11.05
CA GLN A 345 12.83 -11.55 -10.34
C GLN A 345 13.58 -12.05 -9.09
N GLN A 346 14.54 -11.26 -8.58
CA GLN A 346 15.38 -11.60 -7.41
C GLN A 346 14.93 -10.85 -6.15
N ARG A 347 13.63 -10.93 -5.81
CA ARG A 347 13.07 -10.21 -4.65
C ARG A 347 13.74 -10.58 -3.33
N GLY A 348 14.08 -11.85 -3.13
CA GLY A 348 14.74 -12.32 -1.91
C GLY A 348 16.04 -11.58 -1.62
N LEU A 349 16.93 -11.50 -2.63
CA LEU A 349 18.21 -10.78 -2.51
C LEU A 349 18.02 -9.29 -2.21
N VAL A 350 17.06 -8.63 -2.88
CA VAL A 350 16.75 -7.23 -2.63
C VAL A 350 16.30 -7.01 -1.18
N ILE A 351 15.43 -7.88 -0.65
CA ILE A 351 14.96 -7.80 0.75
C ILE A 351 16.11 -8.04 1.73
N ILE A 352 16.99 -9.01 1.46
CA ILE A 352 18.17 -9.30 2.30
C ILE A 352 19.05 -8.05 2.40
N VAL A 353 19.45 -7.48 1.26
CA VAL A 353 20.34 -6.30 1.22
C VAL A 353 19.71 -5.11 1.93
N LEU A 354 18.44 -4.81 1.65
CA LEU A 354 17.72 -3.72 2.30
C LEU A 354 17.61 -3.90 3.81
N SER A 355 17.37 -5.13 4.25
CA SER A 355 17.23 -5.45 5.67
C SER A 355 18.56 -5.34 6.42
N LEU A 356 19.67 -5.75 5.79
CA LEU A 356 21.01 -5.56 6.32
C LEU A 356 21.36 -4.07 6.43
N ILE A 357 21.05 -3.27 5.41
CA ILE A 357 21.27 -1.81 5.42
C ILE A 357 20.50 -1.16 6.57
N ALA A 358 19.22 -1.49 6.73
CA ALA A 358 18.42 -0.98 7.84
C ALA A 358 18.93 -1.43 9.21
N GLY A 359 19.30 -2.71 9.34
CA GLY A 359 19.88 -3.26 10.57
C GLY A 359 21.14 -2.53 11.00
N VAL A 360 22.04 -2.25 10.05
CA VAL A 360 23.25 -1.42 10.26
C VAL A 360 22.87 0.00 10.65
N GLY A 361 21.87 0.61 10.00
CA GLY A 361 21.38 1.96 10.34
C GLY A 361 20.90 2.07 11.79
N TYR A 362 20.07 1.14 12.25
CA TYR A 362 19.64 1.07 13.65
C TYR A 362 20.77 0.75 14.63
N LEU A 363 21.72 -0.10 14.24
CA LEU A 363 22.88 -0.43 15.06
C LEU A 363 23.77 0.81 15.28
N LEU A 364 24.02 1.59 14.22
CA LEU A 364 24.72 2.87 14.31
C LEU A 364 23.99 3.82 15.26
N LEU A 365 22.66 3.94 15.15
CA LEU A 365 21.86 4.76 16.05
C LEU A 365 21.97 4.34 17.52
N ALA A 366 22.13 3.03 17.79
CA ALA A 366 22.24 2.48 19.14
C ALA A 366 23.64 2.67 19.77
N VAL A 367 24.70 2.47 18.98
CA VAL A 367 26.08 2.40 19.49
C VAL A 367 26.81 3.72 19.35
N GLU A 368 26.62 4.43 18.24
CA GLU A 368 27.37 5.65 17.96
C GLU A 368 26.85 6.84 18.76
N ARG A 369 27.75 7.78 18.99
CA ARG A 369 27.47 9.01 19.75
C ARG A 369 27.73 10.27 18.93
N SER A 370 28.48 10.16 17.83
CA SER A 370 28.73 11.30 16.96
C SER A 370 27.47 11.68 16.16
N LEU A 371 27.18 12.97 16.12
CA LEU A 371 25.97 13.51 15.48
C LEU A 371 25.90 13.20 13.97
N PRO A 372 27.00 13.35 13.17
CA PRO A 372 26.96 13.02 11.75
C PRO A 372 26.68 11.53 11.48
N ILE A 373 27.27 10.62 12.26
CA ILE A 373 27.10 9.17 12.05
C ILE A 373 25.70 8.73 12.46
N ARG A 374 25.16 9.27 13.56
CA ARG A 374 23.78 8.99 13.97
C ARG A 374 22.78 9.48 12.92
N TYR A 375 22.96 10.68 12.38
CA TYR A 375 22.09 11.18 11.31
C TYR A 375 22.20 10.33 10.03
N PHE A 376 23.41 9.90 9.66
CA PHE A 376 23.60 8.93 8.57
C PHE A 376 22.89 7.59 8.84
N GLY A 377 22.92 7.11 10.08
CA GLY A 377 22.17 5.93 10.51
C GLY A 377 20.66 6.04 10.26
N VAL A 378 20.08 7.23 10.38
CA VAL A 378 18.67 7.49 10.03
C VAL A 378 18.40 7.25 8.53
N PHE A 379 19.30 7.71 7.65
CA PHE A 379 19.16 7.47 6.21
C PHE A 379 19.20 5.98 5.87
N LEU A 380 20.09 5.22 6.51
CA LEU A 380 20.19 3.77 6.29
C LEU A 380 18.96 3.05 6.85
N ALA A 381 18.49 3.42 8.04
CA ALA A 381 17.29 2.84 8.65
C ALA A 381 16.05 3.10 7.78
N ALA A 382 15.77 4.36 7.43
CA ALA A 382 14.63 4.72 6.59
C ALA A 382 14.76 4.11 5.18
N GLY A 383 15.93 4.22 4.57
CA GLY A 383 16.23 3.72 3.22
C GLY A 383 16.21 2.19 3.09
N GLY A 384 16.33 1.44 4.20
CA GLY A 384 16.21 -0.01 4.19
C GLY A 384 14.81 -0.50 4.56
N VAL A 385 14.19 0.06 5.62
CA VAL A 385 12.91 -0.45 6.17
C VAL A 385 11.75 -0.27 5.21
N PHE A 386 11.55 0.95 4.69
CA PHE A 386 10.40 1.26 3.82
C PHE A 386 10.46 0.51 2.48
N PRO A 387 11.62 0.40 1.82
CA PRO A 387 11.71 -0.41 0.60
C PRO A 387 11.60 -1.91 0.88
N ALA A 388 12.08 -2.40 2.03
CA ALA A 388 11.96 -3.81 2.39
C ALA A 388 10.49 -4.23 2.52
N ILE A 389 9.67 -3.47 3.24
CA ILE A 389 8.24 -3.79 3.41
C ILE A 389 7.49 -3.79 2.07
N ALA A 390 7.84 -2.88 1.16
CA ALA A 390 7.25 -2.82 -0.17
C ALA A 390 7.57 -4.05 -1.03
N ASN A 391 8.80 -4.55 -0.93
CA ASN A 391 9.21 -5.75 -1.62
C ASN A 391 8.63 -7.03 -0.99
N ILE A 392 8.46 -7.08 0.33
CA ILE A 392 7.82 -8.21 1.03
C ILE A 392 6.37 -8.38 0.58
N LEU A 393 5.57 -7.30 0.58
CA LEU A 393 4.18 -7.36 0.14
C LEU A 393 4.07 -7.87 -1.31
N SER A 394 4.92 -7.34 -2.19
CA SER A 394 4.98 -7.76 -3.60
C SER A 394 5.42 -9.22 -3.77
N TRP A 395 6.28 -9.72 -2.88
CA TRP A 395 6.70 -11.13 -2.88
C TRP A 395 5.57 -12.06 -2.46
N VAL A 396 4.81 -11.71 -1.43
CA VAL A 396 3.66 -12.49 -0.97
C VAL A 396 2.59 -12.60 -2.05
N LEU A 397 2.32 -11.52 -2.77
CA LEU A 397 1.33 -11.52 -3.85
C LEU A 397 1.74 -12.42 -5.03
N ASN A 398 3.05 -12.56 -5.28
CA ASN A 398 3.58 -13.31 -6.42
C ASN A 398 3.86 -14.79 -6.10
N ASN A 399 4.16 -15.13 -4.85
CA ASN A 399 4.68 -16.46 -4.47
C ASN A 399 3.60 -17.46 -4.03
N GLN A 400 2.34 -17.27 -4.43
CA GLN A 400 1.23 -18.12 -4.00
C GLN A 400 0.65 -18.88 -5.20
N GLY A 401 0.80 -20.22 -5.19
CA GLY A 401 0.42 -21.08 -6.32
C GLY A 401 -1.09 -21.12 -6.57
N THR A 402 -1.89 -21.44 -5.54
CA THR A 402 -3.35 -21.60 -5.63
C THR A 402 -4.07 -20.40 -5.03
N ASP A 403 -5.23 -20.02 -5.58
CA ASP A 403 -6.03 -18.89 -5.09
C ASP A 403 -6.47 -19.04 -3.62
N THR A 404 -6.79 -20.25 -3.16
CA THR A 404 -7.11 -20.55 -1.76
C THR A 404 -5.92 -20.28 -0.83
N LYS A 405 -4.73 -20.77 -1.18
CA LYS A 405 -3.50 -20.57 -0.39
C LYS A 405 -3.11 -19.09 -0.33
N ARG A 406 -3.32 -18.36 -1.43
CA ARG A 406 -3.09 -16.91 -1.52
C ARG A 406 -3.97 -16.14 -0.54
N GLY A 407 -5.27 -16.46 -0.47
CA GLY A 407 -6.19 -15.83 0.47
C GLY A 407 -5.78 -16.05 1.93
N VAL A 408 -5.41 -17.29 2.28
CA VAL A 408 -4.92 -17.63 3.62
C VAL A 408 -3.60 -16.91 3.95
N ALA A 409 -2.64 -16.88 3.02
CA ALA A 409 -1.36 -16.22 3.22
C ALA A 409 -1.49 -14.70 3.40
N ILE A 410 -2.36 -14.05 2.63
CA ILE A 410 -2.65 -12.62 2.79
C ILE A 410 -3.32 -12.35 4.15
N ALA A 411 -4.31 -13.17 4.54
CA ALA A 411 -4.97 -13.03 5.84
C ALA A 411 -3.98 -13.22 7.00
N MET A 412 -3.08 -14.20 6.91
CA MET A 412 -2.03 -14.41 7.92
C MET A 412 -1.01 -13.27 7.95
N LEU A 413 -0.57 -12.79 6.79
CA LEU A 413 0.35 -11.66 6.70
C LEU A 413 -0.23 -10.43 7.38
N ASN A 414 -1.51 -10.18 7.15
CA ASN A 414 -2.23 -9.07 7.73
C ASN A 414 -2.41 -9.23 9.25
N ILE A 415 -2.97 -10.34 9.72
CA ILE A 415 -3.21 -10.53 11.17
C ILE A 415 -1.91 -10.56 11.96
N ILE A 416 -0.94 -11.38 11.54
CA ILE A 416 0.32 -11.55 12.27
C ILE A 416 1.20 -10.32 12.06
N GLY A 417 1.36 -9.88 10.81
CA GLY A 417 2.30 -8.84 10.50
C GLY A 417 1.86 -7.45 10.99
N GLN A 418 0.57 -7.16 11.06
CA GLN A 418 0.06 -5.93 11.69
C GLN A 418 0.10 -5.97 13.23
N CYS A 419 0.50 -7.08 13.86
CA CYS A 419 0.87 -7.07 15.27
C CYS A 419 2.25 -6.42 15.51
N GLY A 420 3.10 -6.30 14.48
CA GLY A 420 4.44 -5.70 14.60
C GLY A 420 4.44 -4.26 15.15
N PRO A 421 3.55 -3.37 14.68
CA PRO A 421 3.44 -2.01 15.20
C PRO A 421 2.99 -1.92 16.66
N LEU A 422 2.21 -2.89 17.18
CA LEU A 422 1.86 -2.94 18.60
C LEU A 422 3.10 -3.07 19.49
N LEU A 423 4.10 -3.83 19.01
CA LEU A 423 5.40 -3.92 19.65
C LEU A 423 6.20 -2.63 19.42
N GLY A 424 6.35 -2.21 18.15
CA GLY A 424 7.16 -1.06 17.75
C GLY A 424 6.77 0.26 18.42
N THR A 425 5.47 0.50 18.63
CA THR A 425 4.97 1.73 19.28
C THR A 425 5.34 1.84 20.77
N ARG A 426 5.72 0.74 21.42
CA ARG A 426 6.15 0.71 22.83
C ARG A 426 7.67 0.62 23.02
N MET A 427 8.45 0.60 21.94
CA MET A 427 9.90 0.39 22.00
C MET A 427 10.72 1.65 22.34
N PHE A 428 10.11 2.84 22.33
CA PHE A 428 10.81 4.12 22.53
C PHE A 428 10.23 4.90 23.72
N PRO A 429 10.38 4.41 24.97
CA PRO A 429 9.94 5.16 26.14
C PRO A 429 10.76 6.44 26.33
N ALA A 430 10.11 7.52 26.78
CA ALA A 430 10.75 8.83 26.94
C ALA A 430 11.96 8.80 27.91
N GLY A 431 11.90 7.94 28.93
CA GLY A 431 12.97 7.79 29.94
C GLY A 431 14.27 7.19 29.42
N GLU A 432 14.30 6.62 28.21
CA GLU A 432 15.52 6.07 27.59
C GLU A 432 16.18 7.05 26.60
N GLY A 433 15.66 8.28 26.50
CA GLY A 433 16.33 9.36 25.78
C GLY A 433 17.70 9.69 26.38
N PRO A 434 18.64 10.28 25.61
CA PRO A 434 18.53 10.70 24.21
C PRO A 434 18.95 9.62 23.19
N TYR A 435 19.34 8.43 23.65
CA TYR A 435 19.93 7.40 22.80
C TYR A 435 18.94 6.30 22.40
N TYR A 436 17.91 6.06 23.21
CA TYR A 436 16.86 5.06 22.94
C TYR A 436 17.44 3.68 22.57
N VAL A 437 18.52 3.29 23.24
CA VAL A 437 19.38 2.16 22.84
C VAL A 437 18.59 0.86 22.70
N LYS A 438 17.67 0.57 23.63
CA LYS A 438 16.85 -0.64 23.61
C LYS A 438 15.96 -0.68 22.38
N GLY A 439 15.24 0.40 22.10
CA GLY A 439 14.35 0.49 20.92
C GLY A 439 15.12 0.33 19.61
N MET A 440 16.29 0.97 19.51
CA MET A 440 17.17 0.84 18.34
C MET A 440 17.73 -0.57 18.18
N ALA A 441 18.20 -1.20 19.25
CA ALA A 441 18.75 -2.55 19.24
C ALA A 441 17.68 -3.61 18.86
N VAL A 442 16.46 -3.45 19.38
CA VAL A 442 15.33 -4.32 19.02
C VAL A 442 14.99 -4.17 17.53
N CYS A 443 14.91 -2.94 17.01
CA CYS A 443 14.70 -2.72 15.58
C CYS A 443 15.82 -3.33 14.72
N ALA A 444 17.09 -3.14 15.11
CA ALA A 444 18.21 -3.77 14.41
C ALA A 444 18.09 -5.30 14.40
N GLY A 445 17.77 -5.90 15.54
CA GLY A 445 17.56 -7.35 15.68
C GLY A 445 16.47 -7.88 14.77
N PHE A 446 15.31 -7.21 14.70
CA PHE A 446 14.22 -7.60 13.80
C PHE A 446 14.58 -7.42 12.32
N MET A 447 15.35 -6.40 11.95
CA MET A 447 15.82 -6.25 10.58
C MET A 447 16.83 -7.34 10.17
N PHE A 448 17.76 -7.72 11.05
CA PHE A 448 18.64 -8.86 10.79
C PHE A 448 17.88 -10.19 10.75
N PHE A 449 16.88 -10.36 11.62
CA PHE A 449 16.00 -11.52 11.58
C PHE A 449 15.19 -11.58 10.28
N ASN A 450 14.71 -10.45 9.77
CA ASN A 450 14.05 -10.38 8.47
C ASN A 450 14.99 -10.79 7.32
N ALA A 451 16.26 -10.38 7.37
CA ALA A 451 17.26 -10.81 6.39
C ALA A 451 17.47 -12.34 6.44
N PHE A 452 17.57 -12.91 7.65
CA PHE A 452 17.70 -14.36 7.84
C PHE A 452 16.47 -15.11 7.29
N LEU A 453 15.26 -14.66 7.60
CA LEU A 453 14.03 -15.23 7.07
C LEU A 453 13.95 -15.15 5.54
N ALA A 454 14.40 -14.04 4.96
CA ALA A 454 14.46 -13.87 3.50
C ALA A 454 15.43 -14.86 2.84
N VAL A 455 16.57 -15.16 3.47
CA VAL A 455 17.50 -16.21 3.01
C VAL A 455 16.79 -17.57 3.06
N CYS A 456 16.16 -17.92 4.18
CA CYS A 456 15.46 -19.20 4.36
C CYS A 456 14.30 -19.43 3.37
N LEU A 457 13.70 -18.36 2.85
CA LEU A 457 12.64 -18.44 1.84
C LEU A 457 13.18 -18.46 0.40
N SER A 458 14.44 -18.07 0.21
CA SER A 458 15.10 -18.04 -1.10
C SER A 458 15.82 -19.35 -1.45
N GLU A 459 16.10 -20.19 -0.44
CA GLU A 459 16.51 -21.60 -0.57
C GLU A 459 15.28 -22.51 -0.73
#